data_AF-A0A7I7L4H8-F1
#
_entry.id   AF-A0A7I7L4H8-F1
#
_cell.length_a   1.000
_cell.length_b   1.000
_cell.length_c   1.000
_cell.angle_alpha   90.00
_cell.angle_beta   90.00
_cell.angle_gamma   90.00
#
_symmetry.space_group_name_H-M   'P 1'
#
loop_
_entity.id
_entity.type
_entity.pdbx_description
1 polymer ?
#
loop_
_entity_poly.entity_id
_entity_poly.type
_entity_poly.pdbx_seq_one_letter_code
_entity_poly.pdbx_strand_id
1 'polypeptide(L)'
;MDFDNGTEFLNKAVIKWAADMEIFFTRSRPYKKNDQATIESKNNHLVRRYGFYYRYDTDEERAVLNRLWHLVNDRLNYLTPPSNPSATAAAATVTAAGSTTSPRPPLDRLLAAGVLSAAQQTELLTYRNSLNPAAIAHQIADLQAALLRLAKDKTEQLYLTAIPAALPALKAGIRIKSKTTT
;
A
#
# COMPACT_ATOMS: atom_id res chain seq x y z
N MET A 1 17.30 3.73 -0.95
CA MET A 1 16.09 2.90 -1.03
C MET A 1 15.98 2.10 0.26
N ASP A 2 14.80 2.06 0.86
CA ASP A 2 14.57 1.40 2.15
C ASP A 2 13.59 0.23 1.96
N PHE A 3 13.96 -0.95 2.45
CA PHE A 3 13.16 -2.16 2.38
C PHE A 3 13.02 -2.77 3.78
N ASP A 4 11.99 -3.58 3.98
CA ASP A 4 12.02 -4.52 5.08
C ASP A 4 13.05 -5.63 4.81
N ASN A 5 13.25 -6.53 5.77
CA ASN A 5 14.24 -7.61 5.64
C ASN A 5 13.75 -8.78 4.73
N GLY A 6 12.78 -8.54 3.86
CA GLY A 6 12.25 -9.49 2.89
C GLY A 6 13.31 -9.95 1.89
N THR A 7 13.42 -11.26 1.72
CA THR A 7 14.38 -11.88 0.80
C THR A 7 14.06 -11.63 -0.68
N GLU A 8 12.81 -11.27 -0.97
CA GLU A 8 12.31 -10.95 -2.30
C GLU A 8 12.96 -9.69 -2.89
N PHE A 9 13.30 -8.70 -2.06
CA PHE A 9 13.98 -7.46 -2.48
C PHE A 9 15.49 -7.50 -2.25
N LEU A 10 15.96 -8.38 -1.36
CA LEU A 10 17.38 -8.59 -1.07
C LEU A 10 17.98 -9.75 -1.89
N ASN A 11 17.60 -9.84 -3.17
CA ASN A 11 18.13 -10.84 -4.09
C ASN A 11 19.31 -10.29 -4.92
N LYS A 12 20.14 -11.19 -5.47
CA LYS A 12 21.36 -10.81 -6.21
C LYS A 12 21.07 -9.92 -7.42
N ALA A 13 19.95 -10.12 -8.12
CA ALA A 13 19.62 -9.35 -9.32
C ALA A 13 19.28 -7.89 -8.96
N VAL A 14 18.47 -7.68 -7.93
CA VAL A 14 18.08 -6.35 -7.45
C VAL A 14 19.29 -5.60 -6.88
N ILE A 15 20.15 -6.29 -6.12
CA ILE A 15 21.39 -5.70 -5.59
C ILE A 15 22.29 -5.23 -6.74
N LYS A 16 22.47 -6.06 -7.76
CA LYS A 16 23.28 -5.71 -8.93
C LYS A 16 22.72 -4.50 -9.67
N TRP A 17 21.42 -4.52 -9.98
CA TRP A 17 20.75 -3.42 -10.67
C TRP A 17 20.87 -2.09 -9.91
N ALA A 18 20.68 -2.11 -8.58
CA ALA A 18 20.77 -0.90 -7.77
C ALA A 18 22.21 -0.37 -7.65
N ALA A 19 23.20 -1.26 -7.60
CA ALA A 19 24.61 -0.88 -7.63
C ALA A 19 24.96 -0.19 -8.96
N ASP A 20 24.47 -0.75 -10.08
CA ASP A 20 24.67 -0.18 -11.42
C ASP A 20 23.98 1.21 -11.57
N MET A 21 22.98 1.52 -10.73
CA MET A 21 22.29 2.82 -10.68
C MET A 21 22.73 3.75 -9.54
N GLU A 22 23.77 3.39 -8.78
CA GLU A 22 24.24 4.13 -7.58
C GLU A 22 23.14 4.36 -6.52
N ILE A 23 22.18 3.43 -6.43
CA ILE A 23 21.09 3.48 -5.45
C ILE A 23 21.55 2.76 -4.17
N PHE A 24 21.78 3.53 -3.11
CA PHE A 24 22.18 2.99 -1.81
C PHE A 24 20.99 2.39 -1.04
N PHE A 25 21.20 1.26 -0.36
CA PHE A 25 20.19 0.62 0.48
C PHE A 25 20.36 0.95 1.96
N THR A 26 19.25 1.18 2.64
CA THR A 26 19.15 1.16 4.10
C THR A 26 18.31 -0.02 4.52
N ARG A 27 18.63 -0.62 5.67
CA ARG A 27 17.83 -1.70 6.27
C ARG A 27 17.17 -1.21 7.55
N SER A 28 15.91 -1.57 7.72
CA SER A 28 15.22 -1.39 8.99
C SER A 28 15.74 -2.32 10.08
N ARG A 29 15.64 -1.87 11.34
CA ARG A 29 16.09 -2.67 12.47
C ARG A 29 15.27 -3.96 12.59
N PRO A 30 15.91 -5.10 12.90
CA PRO A 30 15.18 -6.34 13.13
C PRO A 30 14.06 -6.15 14.18
N TYR A 31 12.87 -6.67 13.86
CA TYR A 31 11.69 -6.70 14.75
C TYR A 31 11.12 -5.32 15.18
N LYS A 32 11.42 -4.23 14.47
CA LYS A 32 10.85 -2.90 14.74
C LYS A 32 9.78 -2.51 13.73
N LYS A 33 8.53 -2.90 14.00
CA LYS A 33 7.35 -2.59 13.15
C LYS A 33 7.12 -1.10 12.90
N ASN A 34 7.57 -0.23 13.81
CA ASN A 34 7.40 1.22 13.66
C ASN A 34 8.32 1.83 12.60
N ASP A 35 9.42 1.16 12.24
CA ASP A 35 10.37 1.67 11.24
C ASP A 35 9.74 1.70 9.83
N GLN A 36 8.70 0.88 9.60
CA GLN A 36 7.99 0.75 8.32
C GLN A 36 6.54 1.24 8.38
N ALA A 37 6.15 1.98 9.42
CA ALA A 37 4.75 2.39 9.63
C ALA A 37 4.16 3.16 8.42
N THR A 38 4.96 4.02 7.77
CA THR A 38 4.52 4.78 6.59
C THR A 38 4.33 3.88 5.37
N ILE A 39 5.20 2.89 5.17
CA ILE A 39 5.10 1.92 4.07
C ILE A 39 3.92 0.98 4.30
N GLU A 40 3.73 0.47 5.51
CA GLU A 40 2.57 -0.38 5.84
C GLU A 40 1.25 0.39 5.72
N SER A 41 1.23 1.66 6.11
CA SER A 41 0.07 2.52 5.85
C SER A 41 -0.23 2.59 4.34
N LYS A 42 0.79 2.86 3.50
CA LYS A 42 0.68 2.85 2.03
C LYS A 42 0.21 1.53 1.45
N ASN A 43 0.78 0.43 1.91
CA ASN A 43 0.35 -0.91 1.50
C ASN A 43 -1.12 -1.15 1.85
N ASN A 44 -1.57 -0.70 3.03
CA ASN A 44 -2.98 -0.82 3.42
C ASN A 44 -3.92 0.03 2.54
N HIS A 45 -3.64 1.32 2.36
CA HIS A 45 -4.58 2.20 1.66
C HIS A 45 -4.52 2.11 0.13
N LEU A 46 -3.42 1.59 -0.43
CA LEU A 46 -3.24 1.41 -1.87
C LEU A 46 -3.35 -0.06 -2.25
N VAL A 47 -2.32 -0.84 -1.91
CA VAL A 47 -2.13 -2.18 -2.46
C VAL A 47 -3.26 -3.11 -2.01
N ARG A 48 -3.52 -3.17 -0.70
CA ARG A 48 -4.50 -4.08 -0.11
C ARG A 48 -5.94 -3.61 -0.36
N ARG A 49 -6.17 -2.29 -0.44
CA ARG A 49 -7.48 -1.72 -0.76
C ARG A 49 -7.95 -2.07 -2.18
N TYR A 50 -7.05 -2.02 -3.16
CA TYR A 50 -7.40 -2.24 -4.56
C TYR A 50 -7.10 -3.67 -5.03
N GLY A 51 -5.96 -4.24 -4.64
CA GLY A 51 -5.49 -5.55 -5.08
C GLY A 51 -5.79 -6.71 -4.11
N PHE A 52 -6.48 -6.47 -2.99
CA PHE A 52 -6.84 -7.50 -2.00
C PHE A 52 -5.63 -8.25 -1.38
N TYR A 53 -5.91 -9.33 -0.66
CA TYR A 53 -4.95 -10.24 -0.03
C TYR A 53 -4.96 -11.62 -0.72
N TYR A 54 -5.05 -11.64 -2.05
CA TYR A 54 -5.07 -12.89 -2.81
C TYR A 54 -3.69 -13.23 -3.38
N ARG A 55 -3.48 -14.52 -3.62
CA ARG A 55 -2.29 -15.02 -4.30
C ARG A 55 -2.46 -14.83 -5.81
N TYR A 56 -1.49 -14.15 -6.41
CA TYR A 56 -1.44 -13.96 -7.86
C TYR A 56 -0.21 -14.66 -8.42
N ASP A 57 -0.42 -15.69 -9.24
CA ASP A 57 0.63 -16.54 -9.79
C ASP A 57 0.37 -17.00 -11.24
N THR A 58 -0.62 -16.40 -11.91
CA THR A 58 -0.88 -16.62 -13.34
C THR A 58 -0.64 -15.35 -14.18
N ASP A 59 -0.33 -15.54 -15.46
CA ASP A 59 -0.15 -14.41 -16.40
C ASP A 59 -1.45 -13.60 -16.60
N GLU A 60 -2.61 -14.26 -16.52
CA GLU A 60 -3.92 -13.61 -16.62
C GLU A 60 -4.15 -12.65 -15.45
N GLU A 61 -3.89 -13.10 -14.22
CA GLU A 61 -3.98 -12.26 -13.02
C GLU A 61 -3.03 -11.07 -13.09
N ARG A 62 -1.79 -11.30 -13.55
CA ARG A 62 -0.81 -10.22 -13.78
C ARG A 62 -1.33 -9.19 -14.77
N ALA A 63 -1.96 -9.64 -15.86
CA ALA A 63 -2.53 -8.73 -16.86
C ALA A 63 -3.67 -7.88 -16.28
N VAL A 64 -4.55 -8.47 -15.46
CA VAL A 64 -5.62 -7.74 -14.76
C VAL A 64 -5.04 -6.73 -13.76
N LEU A 65 -4.06 -7.13 -12.96
CA LEU A 65 -3.36 -6.25 -12.01
C LEU A 65 -2.71 -5.06 -12.72
N ASN A 66 -2.02 -5.28 -13.84
CA ASN A 66 -1.38 -4.19 -14.59
C ASN A 66 -2.41 -3.15 -15.06
N ARG A 67 -3.56 -3.60 -15.57
CA ARG A 67 -4.66 -2.69 -15.96
C ARG A 67 -5.21 -1.93 -14.75
N LEU A 68 -5.40 -2.62 -13.62
CA LEU A 68 -5.89 -2.01 -12.39
C LEU A 68 -4.94 -0.91 -11.89
N TRP A 69 -3.63 -1.17 -11.88
CA TRP A 69 -2.64 -0.24 -11.34
C TRP A 69 -2.54 1.06 -12.14
N HIS A 70 -2.70 1.02 -13.47
CA HIS A 70 -2.79 2.24 -14.26
C HIS A 70 -3.95 3.14 -13.80
N LEU A 71 -5.14 2.57 -13.67
CA LEU A 71 -6.34 3.32 -13.25
C LEU A 71 -6.26 3.84 -11.82
N VAL A 72 -5.72 3.02 -10.91
CA VAL A 72 -5.51 3.42 -9.51
C VAL A 72 -4.50 4.57 -9.43
N ASN A 73 -3.42 4.51 -10.21
CA ASN A 73 -2.44 5.59 -10.29
C ASN A 73 -3.07 6.88 -10.83
N ASP A 74 -3.89 6.80 -11.88
CA ASP A 74 -4.56 7.97 -12.43
C ASP A 74 -5.48 8.62 -11.39
N ARG A 75 -6.32 7.79 -10.74
CA ARG A 75 -7.22 8.24 -9.69
C ARG A 75 -6.49 8.95 -8.55
N LEU A 76 -5.36 8.41 -8.10
CA LEU A 76 -4.68 8.91 -6.91
C LEU A 76 -3.75 10.09 -7.20
N ASN A 77 -3.11 10.12 -8.37
CA ASN A 77 -2.17 11.18 -8.71
C ASN A 77 -2.85 12.44 -9.27
N TYR A 78 -3.93 12.26 -10.03
CA TYR A 78 -4.57 13.34 -10.76
C TYR A 78 -5.90 13.81 -10.16
N LEU A 79 -6.64 12.92 -9.48
CA LEU A 79 -8.04 13.18 -9.11
C LEU A 79 -8.31 13.22 -7.61
N THR A 80 -7.51 12.53 -6.80
CA THR A 80 -7.82 12.33 -5.37
C THR A 80 -6.86 13.10 -4.47
N PRO A 81 -7.35 13.99 -3.59
CA PRO A 81 -6.53 14.55 -2.54
C PRO A 81 -6.22 13.48 -1.47
N PRO A 82 -4.98 13.36 -0.99
CA PRO A 82 -4.64 12.41 0.06
C PRO A 82 -5.34 12.81 1.37
N SER A 83 -5.93 11.84 2.07
CA SER A 83 -6.65 12.05 3.33
C SER A 83 -5.74 12.23 4.55
N ASN A 84 -4.43 12.45 4.36
CA ASN A 84 -3.54 12.61 5.51
C ASN A 84 -3.85 13.94 6.20
N PRO A 85 -4.07 13.95 7.53
CA PRO A 85 -4.15 15.21 8.27
C PRO A 85 -2.84 15.96 8.04
N SER A 86 -2.94 17.21 7.56
CA SER A 86 -1.79 18.11 7.49
C SER A 86 -1.19 18.18 8.89
N ALA A 87 0.10 17.89 9.02
CA ALA A 87 0.80 17.92 10.30
C ALA A 87 0.49 19.24 11.01
N THR A 88 -0.27 19.18 12.12
CA THR A 88 -0.47 20.32 12.99
C THR A 88 0.91 20.67 13.54
N ALA A 89 1.42 21.86 13.20
CA ALA A 89 2.60 22.38 13.88
C ALA A 89 2.29 22.39 15.38
N ALA A 90 3.07 21.65 16.16
CA ALA A 90 2.96 21.66 17.61
C ALA A 90 3.43 23.02 18.12
N ALA A 91 2.54 24.01 18.08
CA ALA A 91 2.73 25.28 18.77
C ALA A 91 2.29 25.08 20.21
N ALA A 92 3.27 25.01 21.10
CA ALA A 92 3.04 25.30 22.50
C ALA A 92 2.43 26.72 22.59
N THR A 93 1.27 26.83 23.23
CA THR A 93 0.62 28.07 23.65
C THR A 93 -0.21 28.80 22.58
N VAL A 94 -1.54 28.70 22.76
CA VAL A 94 -2.63 29.67 22.52
C VAL A 94 -2.61 30.54 21.23
N THR A 95 -3.71 30.42 20.49
CA THR A 95 -4.17 31.27 19.35
C THR A 95 -3.32 31.26 18.09
N ALA A 96 -3.47 30.22 17.28
CA ALA A 96 -3.22 30.30 15.85
C ALA A 96 -4.42 29.71 15.10
N ALA A 97 -5.31 30.58 14.62
CA ALA A 97 -6.17 30.29 13.48
C ALA A 97 -5.27 30.19 12.23
N GLY A 98 -4.52 29.10 12.12
CA GLY A 98 -3.46 28.92 11.14
C GLY A 98 -3.88 27.96 10.04
N SER A 99 -4.44 28.50 8.95
CA SER A 99 -4.42 27.95 7.59
C SER A 99 -4.51 26.40 7.49
N THR A 100 -5.72 25.86 7.63
CA THR A 100 -6.02 24.50 7.17
C THR A 100 -5.82 24.46 5.65
N THR A 101 -4.67 23.96 5.18
CA THR A 101 -4.49 23.71 3.74
C THR A 101 -5.39 22.55 3.37
N SER A 102 -6.48 22.82 2.64
CA SER A 102 -7.33 21.77 2.08
C SER A 102 -6.46 20.77 1.33
N PRO A 103 -6.64 19.46 1.57
CA PRO A 103 -5.80 18.44 0.95
C PRO A 103 -5.94 18.56 -0.57
N ARG A 104 -4.81 18.63 -1.27
CA ARG A 104 -4.72 18.81 -2.73
C ARG A 104 -4.20 17.53 -3.38
N PRO A 105 -4.74 17.12 -4.55
CA PRO A 105 -4.19 16.04 -5.36
C PRO A 105 -2.67 16.18 -5.57
N PRO A 106 -1.92 15.08 -5.69
CA PRO A 106 -0.48 15.11 -5.97
C PRO A 106 -0.09 15.99 -7.16
N LEU A 107 -0.81 15.95 -8.28
CA LEU A 107 -0.56 16.84 -9.41
C LEU A 107 -0.66 18.32 -9.02
N ASP A 108 -1.67 18.72 -8.25
CA ASP A 108 -1.86 20.12 -7.83
C ASP A 108 -0.72 20.61 -6.92
N ARG A 109 -0.12 19.70 -6.13
CA ARG A 109 1.08 19.98 -5.34
C ARG A 109 2.32 20.11 -6.22
N LEU A 110 2.45 19.26 -7.23
CA LEU A 110 3.56 19.31 -8.19
C LEU A 110 3.54 20.60 -9.02
N LEU A 111 2.36 21.03 -9.48
CA LEU A 111 2.17 22.30 -10.18
C LEU A 111 2.55 23.48 -9.28
N ALA A 112 2.10 23.46 -8.02
CA ALA A 112 2.41 24.52 -7.05
C ALA A 112 3.90 24.60 -6.67
N ALA A 113 4.67 23.53 -6.84
CA ALA A 113 6.11 23.52 -6.55
C ALA A 113 6.94 24.33 -7.55
N GLY A 114 6.39 24.66 -8.74
CA GLY A 114 7.07 25.50 -9.73
C GLY A 114 8.29 24.83 -10.40
N VAL A 115 8.45 23.52 -10.26
CA VAL A 115 9.60 22.75 -10.78
C VAL A 115 9.42 22.27 -12.23
N LEU A 116 8.21 22.41 -12.77
CA LEU A 116 7.84 21.91 -14.11
C LEU A 116 7.94 23.02 -15.17
N SER A 117 8.44 22.66 -16.35
CA SER A 117 8.37 23.55 -17.51
C SER A 117 6.93 23.79 -17.96
N ALA A 118 6.67 24.88 -18.69
CA ALA A 118 5.33 25.17 -19.21
C ALA A 118 4.77 24.01 -20.05
N ALA A 119 5.61 23.38 -20.88
CA ALA A 119 5.21 22.23 -21.69
C ALA A 119 4.77 21.04 -20.83
N GLN A 120 5.53 20.70 -19.78
CA GLN A 120 5.19 19.61 -18.85
C GLN A 120 3.90 19.90 -18.08
N GLN A 121 3.68 21.15 -17.67
CA GLN A 121 2.43 21.54 -17.00
C GLN A 121 1.23 21.36 -17.93
N THR A 122 1.34 21.83 -19.18
CA THR A 122 0.29 21.69 -20.19
C THR A 122 -0.02 20.22 -20.49
N GLU A 123 1.00 19.39 -20.66
CA GLU A 123 0.85 17.95 -20.89
C GLU A 123 0.08 17.27 -19.75
N LEU A 124 0.53 17.45 -18.50
CA LEU A 124 -0.09 16.81 -17.33
C LEU A 124 -1.53 17.29 -17.08
N LEU A 125 -1.81 18.57 -17.30
CA LEU A 125 -3.15 19.13 -17.19
C LEU A 125 -4.06 18.63 -18.30
N THR A 126 -3.56 18.54 -19.53
CA THR A 126 -4.32 18.00 -20.67
C THR A 126 -4.68 16.54 -20.39
N TYR A 127 -3.72 15.75 -19.91
CA TYR A 127 -3.95 14.36 -19.52
C TYR A 127 -5.00 14.28 -18.39
N ARG A 128 -4.84 15.05 -17.30
CA ARG A 128 -5.83 15.11 -16.21
C ARG A 128 -7.24 15.38 -16.72
N ASN A 129 -7.40 16.35 -17.60
CA ASN A 129 -8.69 16.79 -18.11
C ASN A 129 -9.34 15.76 -19.05
N SER A 130 -8.56 14.83 -19.61
CA SER A 130 -9.08 13.72 -20.39
C SER A 130 -9.65 12.57 -19.54
N LEU A 131 -9.32 12.54 -18.24
CA LEU A 131 -9.75 11.48 -17.34
C LEU A 131 -11.22 11.66 -16.94
N ASN A 132 -11.99 10.57 -16.97
CA ASN A 132 -13.35 10.52 -16.46
C ASN A 132 -13.37 9.79 -15.09
N PRO A 133 -13.56 10.50 -13.96
CA PRO A 133 -13.51 9.90 -12.63
C PRO A 133 -14.53 8.77 -12.42
N ALA A 134 -15.73 8.91 -12.98
CA ALA A 134 -16.78 7.90 -12.86
C ALA A 134 -16.42 6.64 -13.67
N ALA A 135 -15.96 6.82 -14.92
CA ALA A 135 -15.53 5.70 -15.75
C ALA A 135 -14.35 4.93 -15.13
N ILE A 136 -13.37 5.65 -14.57
CA ILE A 136 -12.25 5.04 -13.84
C ILE A 136 -12.76 4.24 -12.63
N ALA A 137 -13.70 4.78 -11.86
CA ALA A 137 -14.27 4.08 -10.72
C ALA A 137 -14.98 2.77 -11.12
N HIS A 138 -15.76 2.79 -12.21
CA HIS A 138 -16.41 1.60 -12.75
C HIS A 138 -15.40 0.55 -13.23
N GLN A 139 -14.40 0.95 -14.03
CA GLN A 139 -13.38 0.03 -14.53
C GLN A 139 -12.55 -0.60 -13.41
N ILE A 140 -12.24 0.16 -12.35
CA ILE A 140 -11.59 -0.39 -11.15
C ILE A 140 -12.47 -1.48 -10.52
N ALA A 141 -13.77 -1.23 -10.35
CA ALA A 141 -14.68 -2.21 -9.77
C ALA A 141 -14.79 -3.48 -10.62
N ASP A 142 -14.85 -3.35 -11.95
CA ASP A 142 -14.90 -4.48 -12.88
C ASP A 142 -13.64 -5.33 -12.81
N LEU A 143 -12.46 -4.70 -12.79
CA LEU A 143 -11.18 -5.40 -12.66
C LEU A 143 -11.05 -6.08 -11.29
N GLN A 144 -11.52 -5.44 -10.22
CA GLN A 144 -11.57 -6.07 -8.89
C GLN A 144 -12.49 -7.28 -8.86
N ALA A 145 -13.65 -7.24 -9.52
CA ALA A 145 -14.53 -8.39 -9.67
C ALA A 145 -13.85 -9.53 -10.47
N ALA A 146 -13.08 -9.18 -11.51
CA ALA A 146 -12.28 -10.17 -12.24
C ALA A 146 -11.20 -10.81 -11.36
N LEU A 147 -10.47 -10.04 -10.55
CA LEU A 147 -9.47 -10.56 -9.60
C LEU A 147 -10.11 -11.49 -8.55
N LEU A 148 -11.29 -11.13 -8.03
CA LEU A 148 -12.05 -11.98 -7.11
C LEU A 148 -12.34 -13.34 -7.74
N ARG A 149 -12.86 -13.36 -8.97
CA ARG A 149 -13.15 -14.61 -9.70
C ARG A 149 -11.90 -15.46 -9.95
N LEU A 150 -10.77 -14.84 -10.27
CA LEU A 150 -9.54 -15.56 -10.63
C LEU A 150 -8.78 -16.09 -9.41
N ALA A 151 -8.74 -15.34 -8.31
CA ALA A 151 -7.76 -15.59 -7.25
C ALA A 151 -8.35 -15.93 -5.87
N LYS A 152 -9.65 -15.67 -5.62
CA LYS A 152 -10.26 -15.87 -4.30
C LYS A 152 -10.18 -17.33 -3.86
N ASP A 153 -10.79 -18.24 -4.62
CA ASP A 153 -10.99 -19.62 -4.16
C ASP A 153 -9.67 -20.37 -3.99
N LYS A 154 -8.71 -20.18 -4.91
CA LYS A 154 -7.37 -20.76 -4.76
C LYS A 154 -6.63 -20.23 -3.53
N THR A 155 -6.79 -18.94 -3.20
CA THR A 155 -6.17 -18.36 -2.00
C THR A 155 -6.82 -18.91 -0.74
N GLU A 156 -8.15 -19.03 -0.72
CA GLU A 156 -8.89 -19.62 0.40
C GLU A 156 -8.49 -21.08 0.62
N GLN A 157 -8.35 -21.87 -0.46
CA GLN A 157 -7.85 -23.24 -0.38
C GLN A 157 -6.42 -23.32 0.17
N LEU A 158 -5.53 -22.42 -0.24
CA LEU A 158 -4.17 -22.34 0.32
C LEU A 158 -4.19 -21.97 1.80
N TYR A 159 -5.08 -21.07 2.21
CA TYR A 159 -5.23 -20.71 3.62
C TYR A 159 -5.74 -21.89 4.45
N LEU A 160 -6.78 -22.59 3.96
CA LEU A 160 -7.34 -23.77 4.61
C LEU A 160 -6.33 -24.92 4.74
N THR A 161 -5.50 -25.16 3.72
CA THR A 161 -4.44 -26.18 3.75
C THR A 161 -3.27 -25.82 4.66
N ALA A 162 -3.02 -24.52 4.89
CA ALA A 162 -2.01 -24.04 5.82
C ALA A 162 -2.45 -24.08 7.30
N ILE A 163 -3.76 -24.19 7.58
CA ILE A 163 -4.26 -24.39 8.94
C ILE A 163 -3.98 -25.84 9.35
N PRO A 164 -3.26 -26.09 10.46
CA PRO A 164 -3.08 -27.44 10.98
C PRO A 164 -4.44 -28.09 11.22
N ALA A 165 -4.69 -29.25 10.61
CA ALA A 165 -5.94 -30.00 10.78
C ALA A 165 -6.18 -30.42 12.24
N ALA A 166 -5.13 -30.47 13.06
CA ALA A 166 -5.21 -30.73 14.48
C ALA A 166 -5.12 -29.43 15.29
N LEU A 167 -6.10 -29.20 16.16
CA LEU A 167 -5.92 -28.30 17.29
C LEU A 167 -4.66 -28.74 18.06
N PRO A 168 -3.81 -27.81 18.53
CA PRO A 168 -2.70 -28.18 19.39
C PRO A 168 -3.24 -28.99 20.57
N ALA A 169 -2.59 -30.11 20.89
CA ALA A 169 -3.01 -30.95 21.99
C ALA A 169 -3.08 -30.09 23.28
N LEU A 170 -4.29 -29.85 23.79
CA LEU A 170 -4.54 -29.09 25.02
C LEU A 170 -3.97 -29.76 26.30
N LYS A 171 -3.21 -30.85 26.16
CA LYS A 171 -2.56 -31.56 27.26
C LYS A 171 -1.11 -31.12 27.44
N ALA A 172 -0.91 -29.83 27.71
CA ALA A 172 0.30 -29.34 28.37
C ALA A 172 0.01 -28.01 29.08
N GLY A 173 -0.51 -28.10 30.31
CA GLY A 173 -0.20 -27.12 31.35
C GLY A 173 -1.20 -25.99 31.60
N ILE A 174 -2.24 -26.27 32.39
CA ILE A 174 -2.61 -25.42 33.54
C ILE A 174 -2.86 -26.35 34.73
N ARG A 175 -1.87 -26.49 35.63
CA ARG A 175 -2.07 -27.15 36.93
C ARG A 175 -2.85 -26.18 37.81
N ILE A 176 -4.15 -26.42 37.97
CA ILE A 176 -4.95 -25.75 39.00
C ILE A 176 -4.50 -26.33 40.34
N LYS A 177 -3.85 -25.53 41.19
CA LYS A 177 -3.54 -25.95 42.57
C LYS A 177 -4.87 -26.09 43.31
N SER A 178 -5.28 -27.32 43.63
CA SER A 178 -6.33 -27.58 44.60
C SER A 178 -5.86 -27.07 45.97
N LYS A 179 -6.53 -26.04 46.51
CA LYS A 179 -6.38 -25.68 47.93
C LYS A 179 -7.02 -26.78 48.75
N THR A 180 -6.20 -27.64 49.34
CA THR A 180 -6.57 -28.37 50.54
C THR A 180 -6.54 -27.37 51.70
N THR A 181 -7.66 -27.17 52.37
CA THR A 181 -7.66 -26.63 53.74
C THR A 181 -8.69 -27.39 54.55
N THR A 182 -8.10 -28.14 55.48
CA THR A 182 -8.51 -28.63 56.79
C THR A 182 -9.92 -28.35 57.26
#